data_AF-A0A821QDD6-F1
#
_entry.id   AF-A0A821QDD6-F1
#
_cell.length_a   1.000
_cell.length_b   1.000
_cell.length_c   1.000
_cell.angle_alpha   90.00
_cell.angle_beta   90.00
_cell.angle_gamma   90.00
#
_symmetry.space_group_name_H-M   'P 1'
#
loop_
_entity.id
_entity.type
_entity.pdbx_description
1 polymer ?
#
loop_
_entity_poly.entity_id
_entity_poly.type
_entity_poly.pdbx_seq_one_letter_code
_entity_poly.pdbx_strand_id
1 'polypeptide(L)' 'MATATTDRKLYDICRKAKEISKCEDSSKIYCYNHFVNHRQELNKQLDEVEITRDLFRRTLTEQ' A
#
# COMPACT_ATOMS: atom_id res chain seq x y z
N MET A 1 5.64 32.64 -23.75
CA MET A 1 5.09 31.28 -23.84
C MET A 1 4.86 30.76 -22.44
N ALA A 2 3.60 30.61 -22.03
CA ALA A 2 3.28 30.03 -20.73
C ALA A 2 3.39 28.50 -20.87
N THR A 3 4.44 27.91 -20.28
CA THR A 3 4.49 26.46 -20.08
C THR A 3 3.45 26.12 -19.02
N ALA A 4 2.26 25.70 -19.45
CA ALA A 4 1.31 25.04 -18.57
C ALA A 4 1.98 23.76 -18.07
N THR A 5 2.60 23.82 -16.89
CA THR A 5 2.99 22.64 -16.12
C THR A 5 1.69 21.95 -15.77
N THR A 6 1.27 21.02 -16.62
CA THR A 6 0.25 20.06 -16.24
C THR A 6 0.86 19.32 -15.06
N ASP A 7 0.38 19.58 -13.84
CA ASP A 7 0.75 18.85 -12.62
C ASP A 7 0.35 17.39 -12.79
N ARG A 8 1.13 16.66 -13.57
CA ARG A 8 0.99 15.22 -13.70
C ARG A 8 1.42 14.64 -12.38
N LYS A 9 0.45 14.14 -11.60
CA LYS A 9 0.73 13.38 -10.39
C LYS A 9 1.67 12.24 -10.74
N LEU A 10 2.91 12.37 -10.26
CA LEU A 10 3.95 11.36 -10.42
C LEU A 10 3.76 10.28 -9.36
N TYR A 11 4.18 9.06 -9.66
CA TYR A 11 4.23 8.02 -8.63
C TYR A 11 5.22 8.37 -7.53
N ASP A 12 4.86 8.09 -6.28
CA ASP A 12 5.70 8.41 -5.12
C ASP A 12 7.03 7.64 -5.15
N ILE A 13 7.03 6.42 -5.72
CA ILE A 13 8.23 5.57 -5.76
C ILE A 13 9.08 5.85 -7.00
N CYS A 14 8.52 5.77 -8.20
CA CYS A 14 9.31 5.83 -9.43
C CYS A 14 9.25 7.16 -10.18
N ARG A 15 8.46 8.13 -9.69
CA ARG A 15 8.28 9.47 -10.28
C ARG A 15 7.94 9.48 -11.78
N LYS A 16 7.34 8.40 -12.27
CA LYS A 16 6.82 8.28 -13.66
C LYS A 16 5.35 8.69 -13.69
N ALA A 17 4.82 8.98 -14.88
CA ALA A 17 3.39 9.22 -15.09
C ALA A 17 2.93 8.34 -16.25
N LYS A 18 2.12 7.30 -15.97
CA LYS A 18 1.48 6.55 -17.06
C LYS A 18 0.12 5.91 -16.75
N GLU A 19 -0.26 5.71 -15.50
CA GLU A 19 -1.54 5.11 -15.08
C GLU A 19 -1.59 5.07 -13.54
N ILE A 20 -2.43 5.89 -12.91
CA ILE A 20 -2.38 6.10 -11.45
C ILE A 20 -3.19 5.02 -10.73
N SER A 21 -2.53 4.21 -9.91
CA SER A 21 -3.20 3.39 -8.89
C SER A 21 -2.97 4.05 -7.53
N LYS A 22 -4.03 4.61 -6.94
CA LYS A 22 -3.98 5.24 -5.61
C LYS A 22 -4.44 4.23 -4.57
N CYS A 23 -3.65 4.07 -3.50
CA CYS A 23 -4.14 3.43 -2.28
C CYS A 23 -4.78 4.53 -1.41
N GLU A 24 -6.04 4.37 -1.04
CA GLU A 24 -6.76 5.36 -0.24
C GLU A 24 -6.19 5.44 1.19
N ASP A 25 -5.94 4.27 1.79
CA ASP A 25 -5.45 4.15 3.15
C ASP A 25 -4.06 4.77 3.34
N SER A 26 -3.16 4.56 2.36
CA SER A 26 -1.81 5.11 2.44
C SER A 26 -1.71 6.51 1.82
N SER A 27 -2.77 7.01 1.16
CA SER A 27 -2.78 8.24 0.35
C SER A 27 -1.62 8.36 -0.66
N LYS A 28 -1.03 7.22 -1.05
CA LYS A 28 0.12 7.15 -1.97
C LYS A 28 -0.31 6.74 -3.37
N ILE A 29 0.44 7.21 -4.35
CA ILE A 29 0.24 6.97 -5.77
C ILE A 29 1.34 6.05 -6.27
N TYR A 30 0.93 4.88 -6.76
CA TYR A 30 1.82 3.83 -7.24
C TYR A 30 1.60 3.56 -8.72
N CYS A 31 2.65 3.14 -9.41
CA CYS A 31 2.47 2.46 -10.69
C CYS A 31 1.97 1.05 -10.43
N TYR A 32 1.39 0.40 -11.44
CA TYR A 32 0.87 -0.96 -11.32
C TYR A 32 1.83 -1.93 -10.61
N ASN A 33 3.11 -1.97 -11.01
CA ASN A 33 4.10 -2.87 -10.39
C ASN A 33 4.31 -2.57 -8.90
N HIS A 34 4.41 -1.29 -8.54
CA HIS A 34 4.57 -0.89 -7.15
C HIS A 34 3.29 -1.08 -6.33
N PHE A 35 2.13 -0.96 -6.97
CA PHE A 35 0.85 -1.22 -6.34
C PHE A 35 0.71 -2.71 -6.00
N VAL A 36 1.14 -3.61 -6.89
CA VAL A 36 1.17 -5.05 -6.64
C VAL A 36 2.10 -5.38 -5.47
N ASN A 37 3.31 -4.82 -5.44
CA ASN A 37 4.25 -5.02 -4.33
C ASN A 37 3.68 -4.47 -3.01
N HIS A 38 3.07 -3.28 -3.04
CA HIS A 38 2.43 -2.68 -1.87
C HIS A 38 1.29 -3.56 -1.34
N ARG A 39 0.45 -4.10 -2.23
CA ARG A 39 -0.63 -5.02 -1.85
C ARG A 39 -0.09 -6.33 -1.25
N GLN A 40 1.00 -6.88 -1.78
CA GLN A 40 1.64 -8.07 -1.21
C GLN A 40 2.17 -7.80 0.19
N GLU A 41 2.74 -6.63 0.42
CA GLU A 41 3.22 -6.23 1.76
C GLU A 41 2.06 -6.08 2.75
N LEU A 42 0.95 -5.46 2.34
CA LEU A 42 -0.25 -5.36 3.18
C LEU A 42 -0.82 -6.73 3.55
N ASN A 43 -0.83 -7.69 2.62
CA ASN A 43 -1.27 -9.06 2.92
C ASN A 43 -0.39 -9.73 3.97
N LYS A 44 0.94 -9.56 3.89
CA LYS A 44 1.85 -10.11 4.92
C LYS A 44 1.58 -9.52 6.29
N GLN A 45 1.38 -8.20 6.36
CA GLN A 45 1.05 -7.53 7.62
C GLN A 45 -0.28 -8.03 8.18
N LEU A 46 -1.27 -8.29 7.33
CA LEU A 46 -2.53 -8.88 7.76
C LEU A 46 -2.33 -10.29 8.32
N ASP A 47 -1.58 -11.15 7.63
CA ASP A 47 -1.27 -12.51 8.09
C ASP A 47 -0.58 -12.49 9.47
N GLU A 48 0.37 -11.58 9.69
CA GLU A 48 1.04 -11.39 10.98
C GLU A 48 0.06 -10.97 12.10
N VAL A 49 -0.87 -10.06 11.79
CA VAL A 49 -1.93 -9.64 12.73
C VAL A 49 -2.85 -10.81 13.07
N GLU A 50 -3.23 -11.63 12.09
CA GLU A 50 -4.08 -12.79 12.31
C GLU A 50 -3.40 -13.84 13.18
N ILE A 51 -2.13 -14.15 12.91
CA ILE A 51 -1.33 -15.07 13.74
C ILE A 51 -1.24 -14.53 15.16
N THR A 52 -0.94 -13.25 15.32
CA THR A 52 -0.82 -12.62 16.65
C THR A 52 -2.14 -12.67 17.41
N ARG A 53 -3.25 -12.36 16.74
CA ARG A 53 -4.61 -12.45 17.30
C ARG A 53 -4.93 -13.87 17.76
N ASP A 54 -4.61 -14.86 16.94
CA ASP A 54 -4.94 -16.27 17.22
C ASP A 54 -4.10 -16.80 18.39
N LEU A 55 -2.81 -16.44 18.46
CA LEU A 55 -1.95 -16.73 19.61
C LEU A 55 -2.50 -16.09 20.89
N PHE A 56 -2.86 -14.79 20.82
CA PHE A 56 -3.41 -14.09 21.97
C PHE A 56 -4.72 -14.73 22.47
N ARG A 57 -5.61 -15.14 21.55
CA ARG A 57 -6.84 -15.86 21.90
C ARG A 57 -6.56 -17.21 22.56
N ARG A 58 -5.57 -17.96 22.08
CA ARG A 58 -5.14 -19.22 22.72
C ARG A 58 -4.66 -18.96 24.14
N THR A 59 -3.78 -17.97 24.34
CA THR A 59 -3.29 -17.59 25.68
C THR A 59 -4.41 -17.18 26.64
N LEU A 60 -5.48 -16.54 26.14
CA LEU A 60 -6.65 -16.21 26.97
C LEU A 60 -7.55 -17.41 27.26
N THR A 61 -7.59 -18.41 26.38
CA THR A 61 -8.46 -19.59 26.55
C THR A 61 -7.79 -20.68 27.38
N GLU A 62 -6.46 -20.73 27.40
CA GLU A 62 -5.65 -21.68 28.17
C GLU A 62 -5.38 -21.23 29.62
N GLN A 63 -5.84 -20.04 30.01
CA GLN A 63 -5.88 -19.55 31.40
C GLN A 63 -7.20 -19.93 32.08
#